data_AF-A0A0W8IP67-F1
#
_entry.id   AF-A0A0W8IP67-F1
#
_cell.length_a   1.000
_cell.length_b   1.000
_cell.length_c   1.000
_cell.angle_alpha   90.00
_cell.angle_beta   90.00
_cell.angle_gamma   90.00
#
_symmetry.space_group_name_H-M   'P 1'
#
loop_
_entity.id
_entity.type
_entity.pdbx_description
1 polymer ?
#
loop_
_entity_poly.entity_id
_entity_poly.type
_entity_poly.pdbx_seq_one_letter_code
_entity_poly.pdbx_strand_id
1 'polypeptide(L)'
;MSRPPVARDKLLAAFEQIVLDDGERAATLDAVAAAAGVSKGGLLYHFPHRQALVDATLQRLEELMRLDLEAMAAAPDGAARYFLVTSLFEDSRLDRALIVASRLVQAGDENARAALKRLEEAWYELILADVGDPVVATAVQQMGDGLYQNASIGLLPDGSAQRHTILENLLAAVDRLSPRP
;
A
#
# COMPACT_ATOMS: atom_id res chain seq x y z
N MET A 1 -27.30 -14.71 12.49
CA MET A 1 -26.91 -14.32 11.11
C MET A 1 -26.37 -12.89 11.15
N SER A 2 -25.10 -12.67 10.85
CA SER A 2 -24.54 -11.31 10.79
C SER A 2 -25.16 -10.55 9.61
N ARG A 3 -25.41 -9.24 9.78
CA ARG A 3 -26.00 -8.38 8.75
C ARG A 3 -25.11 -8.40 7.48
N PRO A 4 -25.67 -8.46 6.25
CA PRO A 4 -24.92 -8.72 5.01
C PRO A 4 -23.67 -7.84 4.75
N PRO A 5 -23.65 -6.52 5.06
CA PRO A 5 -22.44 -5.71 4.92
C PRO A 5 -21.31 -6.17 5.86
N VAL A 6 -21.67 -6.56 7.09
CA VAL A 6 -20.71 -6.97 8.12
C VAL A 6 -20.05 -8.30 7.76
N ALA A 7 -20.78 -9.24 7.13
CA ALA A 7 -20.21 -10.52 6.71
C ALA A 7 -19.21 -10.37 5.57
N ARG A 8 -19.53 -9.54 4.55
CA ARG A 8 -18.61 -9.25 3.44
C ARG A 8 -17.31 -8.62 3.94
N ASP A 9 -17.38 -7.65 4.83
CA ASP A 9 -16.19 -6.96 5.34
C ASP A 9 -15.32 -7.87 6.21
N LYS A 10 -15.93 -8.74 7.04
CA LYS A 10 -15.20 -9.74 7.82
C LYS A 10 -14.44 -10.73 6.95
N LEU A 11 -15.07 -11.21 5.88
CA LEU A 11 -14.45 -12.11 4.91
C LEU A 11 -13.26 -11.44 4.23
N LEU A 12 -13.41 -10.18 3.81
CA LEU A 12 -12.34 -9.44 3.16
C LEU A 12 -11.17 -9.15 4.11
N ALA A 13 -11.46 -8.73 5.34
CA ALA A 13 -10.43 -8.52 6.37
C ALA A 13 -9.70 -9.82 6.73
N ALA A 14 -10.42 -10.95 6.83
CA ALA A 14 -9.81 -12.25 7.08
C ALA A 14 -8.90 -12.68 5.92
N PHE A 15 -9.32 -12.44 4.67
CA PHE A 15 -8.48 -12.69 3.50
C PHE A 15 -7.20 -11.85 3.54
N GLU A 16 -7.32 -10.53 3.72
CA GLU A 16 -6.16 -9.62 3.83
C GLU A 16 -5.20 -10.06 4.94
N GLN A 17 -5.72 -10.41 6.12
CA GLN A 17 -4.90 -10.85 7.25
C GLN A 17 -4.17 -12.15 6.97
N ILE A 18 -4.82 -13.17 6.41
CA ILE A 18 -4.15 -14.43 6.06
C ILE A 18 -3.06 -14.19 5.02
N VAL A 19 -3.30 -13.31 4.02
CA VAL A 19 -2.27 -12.97 3.03
C VAL A 19 -1.09 -12.25 3.69
N LEU A 20 -1.31 -11.40 4.71
CA LEU A 20 -0.27 -10.69 5.47
C LEU A 20 0.53 -11.58 6.43
N ASP A 21 -0.10 -12.58 7.03
CA ASP A 21 0.57 -13.41 8.04
C ASP A 21 1.19 -14.66 7.40
N ASP A 22 0.40 -15.38 6.61
CA ASP A 22 0.72 -16.73 6.14
C ASP A 22 1.00 -16.79 4.62
N GLY A 23 0.76 -15.69 3.92
CA GLY A 23 0.98 -15.55 2.48
C GLY A 23 -0.21 -15.96 1.63
N GLU A 24 -0.11 -15.64 0.34
CA GLU A 24 -1.19 -15.73 -0.64
C GLU A 24 -1.84 -17.13 -0.72
N ARG A 25 -1.03 -18.19 -0.70
CA ARG A 25 -1.48 -19.58 -0.86
C ARG A 25 -2.30 -20.08 0.33
N ALA A 26 -2.06 -19.55 1.53
CA ALA A 26 -2.79 -19.92 2.74
C ALA A 26 -4.23 -19.37 2.74
N ALA A 27 -4.47 -18.28 1.99
CA ALA A 27 -5.77 -17.61 1.89
C ALA A 27 -6.76 -18.38 0.97
N THR A 28 -7.07 -19.62 1.35
CA THR A 28 -8.11 -20.43 0.72
C THR A 28 -9.50 -19.98 1.15
N LEU A 29 -10.54 -20.26 0.35
CA LEU A 29 -11.92 -19.89 0.72
C LEU A 29 -12.35 -20.50 2.06
N ASP A 30 -11.96 -21.75 2.33
CA ASP A 30 -12.32 -22.41 3.59
C ASP A 30 -11.57 -21.78 4.78
N ALA A 31 -10.29 -21.42 4.63
CA ALA A 31 -9.53 -20.70 5.65
C ALA A 31 -10.11 -19.30 5.93
N VAL A 32 -10.47 -18.56 4.88
CA VAL A 32 -11.11 -17.24 4.99
C VAL A 32 -12.47 -17.34 5.69
N ALA A 33 -13.31 -18.31 5.31
CA ALA A 33 -14.60 -18.55 5.96
C ALA A 33 -14.44 -18.85 7.45
N ALA A 34 -13.50 -19.74 7.79
CA ALA A 34 -13.19 -20.11 9.16
C ALA A 34 -12.70 -18.91 9.99
N ALA A 35 -11.72 -18.16 9.47
CA ALA A 35 -11.18 -16.97 10.13
C ALA A 35 -12.22 -15.85 10.31
N ALA A 36 -13.11 -15.67 9.34
CA ALA A 36 -14.20 -14.69 9.42
C ALA A 36 -15.37 -15.12 10.32
N GLY A 37 -15.42 -16.39 10.74
CA GLY A 37 -16.56 -16.97 11.46
C GLY A 37 -17.84 -17.01 10.59
N VAL A 38 -17.69 -17.20 9.28
CA VAL A 38 -18.78 -17.23 8.30
C VAL A 38 -18.87 -18.64 7.70
N SER A 39 -20.08 -19.12 7.40
CA SER A 39 -20.25 -20.43 6.75
C SER A 39 -19.77 -20.41 5.30
N LYS A 40 -19.39 -21.57 4.75
CA LYS A 40 -19.01 -21.70 3.33
C LYS A 40 -20.09 -21.16 2.38
N GLY A 41 -21.36 -21.46 2.65
CA GLY A 41 -22.48 -20.90 1.87
C GLY A 41 -22.62 -19.39 2.02
N GLY A 42 -22.37 -18.84 3.21
CA GLY A 42 -22.35 -17.40 3.45
C GLY A 42 -21.18 -16.70 2.75
N LEU A 43 -20.01 -17.34 2.69
CA LEU A 43 -18.88 -16.85 1.90
C LEU A 43 -19.25 -16.82 0.42
N LEU A 44 -19.73 -17.93 -0.14
CA LEU A 44 -20.01 -18.04 -1.58
C LEU A 44 -21.11 -17.08 -2.05
N TYR A 45 -22.01 -16.68 -1.15
CA TYR A 45 -22.99 -15.62 -1.43
C TYR A 45 -22.32 -14.25 -1.70
N HIS A 46 -21.20 -13.95 -1.04
CA HIS A 46 -20.48 -12.68 -1.20
C HIS A 46 -19.32 -12.77 -2.20
N PHE A 47 -18.59 -13.88 -2.20
CA PHE A 47 -17.39 -14.11 -2.99
C PHE A 47 -17.47 -15.51 -3.62
N PRO A 48 -18.00 -15.63 -4.85
CA PRO A 48 -18.26 -16.93 -5.48
C PRO A 48 -17.00 -17.73 -5.80
N HIS A 49 -15.86 -17.05 -5.92
CA HIS A 49 -14.55 -17.65 -6.17
C HIS A 49 -13.45 -16.77 -5.54
N ARG A 50 -12.25 -17.34 -5.42
CA ARG A 50 -11.11 -16.64 -4.81
C ARG A 50 -10.76 -15.33 -5.49
N GLN A 51 -10.83 -15.26 -6.82
CA GLN A 51 -10.56 -14.01 -7.55
C GLN A 51 -11.48 -12.85 -7.11
N ALA A 52 -12.72 -13.13 -6.67
CA ALA A 52 -13.62 -12.08 -6.20
C ALA A 52 -13.16 -11.46 -4.86
N LEU A 53 -12.41 -12.20 -4.02
CA LEU A 53 -11.75 -11.64 -2.84
C LEU A 53 -10.59 -10.73 -3.25
N VAL A 54 -9.76 -11.20 -4.19
CA VAL A 54 -8.63 -10.41 -4.73
C VAL A 54 -9.13 -9.10 -5.32
N ASP A 55 -10.11 -9.16 -6.22
CA ASP A 55 -10.66 -7.97 -6.88
C ASP A 55 -11.24 -6.98 -5.85
N ALA A 56 -11.91 -7.48 -4.80
CA ALA A 56 -12.44 -6.64 -3.74
C ALA A 56 -11.35 -6.01 -2.85
N THR A 57 -10.24 -6.71 -2.63
CA THR A 57 -9.06 -6.17 -1.95
C THR A 57 -8.41 -5.06 -2.80
N LEU A 58 -8.28 -5.28 -4.10
CA LEU A 58 -7.72 -4.28 -5.02
C LEU A 58 -8.62 -3.03 -5.12
N GLN A 59 -9.94 -3.19 -5.13
CA GLN A 59 -10.87 -2.06 -5.04
C GLN A 59 -10.70 -1.24 -3.75
N ARG A 60 -10.46 -1.92 -2.62
CA ARG A 60 -10.17 -1.23 -1.35
C ARG A 60 -8.84 -0.50 -1.40
N LEU A 61 -7.82 -1.11 -2.01
CA LEU A 61 -6.54 -0.46 -2.24
C LEU A 61 -6.71 0.80 -3.10
N GLU A 62 -7.44 0.73 -4.21
CA GLU A 62 -7.69 1.89 -5.09
C GLU A 62 -8.36 3.06 -4.35
N GLU A 63 -9.32 2.79 -3.45
CA GLU A 63 -9.95 3.84 -2.64
C GLU A 63 -8.98 4.46 -1.62
N LEU A 64 -8.13 3.64 -0.99
CA LEU A 64 -7.10 4.15 -0.07
C LEU A 64 -6.06 4.98 -0.82
N MET A 65 -5.64 4.53 -2.00
CA MET A 65 -4.71 5.25 -2.87
C MET A 65 -5.30 6.59 -3.33
N ARG A 66 -6.58 6.64 -3.69
CA ARG A 66 -7.25 7.89 -4.07
C ARG A 66 -7.15 8.93 -2.96
N LEU A 67 -7.41 8.53 -1.71
CA LEU A 67 -7.31 9.41 -0.55
C LEU A 67 -5.88 9.87 -0.28
N ASP A 68 -4.90 8.98 -0.44
CA ASP A 68 -3.47 9.30 -0.29
C ASP A 68 -2.99 10.30 -1.35
N LEU A 69 -3.35 10.07 -2.62
CA LEU A 69 -3.04 10.96 -3.73
C LEU A 69 -3.68 12.35 -3.56
N GLU A 70 -4.92 12.42 -3.06
CA GLU A 70 -5.58 13.68 -2.71
C GLU A 70 -4.85 14.43 -1.59
N ALA A 71 -4.41 13.72 -0.55
CA ALA A 71 -3.63 14.30 0.54
C ALA A 71 -2.25 14.77 0.07
N MET A 72 -1.58 13.98 -0.78
CA MET A 72 -0.29 14.29 -1.38
C MET A 72 -0.35 15.54 -2.25
N ALA A 73 -1.37 15.64 -3.11
CA ALA A 73 -1.56 16.81 -3.97
C ALA A 73 -1.87 18.09 -3.18
N ALA A 74 -2.50 17.97 -2.01
CA ALA A 74 -2.83 19.07 -1.12
C ALA A 74 -1.74 19.38 -0.07
N ALA A 75 -0.61 18.65 -0.08
CA ALA A 75 0.41 18.76 0.94
C ALA A 75 1.09 20.15 0.90
N PRO A 76 1.12 20.90 2.02
CA PRO A 76 1.67 22.25 2.05
C PRO A 76 3.17 22.29 1.75
N ASP A 77 3.87 21.22 2.10
CA ASP A 77 5.31 21.08 1.89
C ASP A 77 5.67 20.43 0.55
N GLY A 78 4.69 20.19 -0.34
CA GLY A 78 4.89 19.60 -1.66
C GLY A 78 4.82 18.07 -1.66
N ALA A 79 4.49 17.52 -2.84
CA ALA A 79 4.28 16.10 -3.05
C ALA A 79 5.56 15.27 -2.82
N ALA A 80 6.73 15.75 -3.22
CA ALA A 80 7.99 15.04 -3.05
C ALA A 80 8.33 14.80 -1.56
N ARG A 81 8.11 15.81 -0.72
CA ARG A 81 8.32 15.68 0.74
C ARG A 81 7.26 14.79 1.37
N TYR A 82 5.99 14.96 0.97
CA TYR A 82 4.90 14.11 1.43
C TYR A 82 5.20 12.62 1.20
N PHE A 83 5.58 12.26 -0.04
CA PHE A 83 5.88 10.90 -0.43
C PHE A 83 6.98 10.26 0.43
N LEU A 84 8.07 10.99 0.72
CA LEU A 84 9.15 10.48 1.56
C LEU A 84 8.72 10.29 3.02
N VAL A 85 7.94 11.22 3.57
CA VAL A 85 7.46 11.15 4.96
C VAL A 85 6.53 9.94 5.13
N THR A 86 5.59 9.73 4.22
CA THR A 86 4.65 8.60 4.29
C THR A 86 5.30 7.26 3.93
N SER A 87 6.47 7.28 3.27
CA SER A 87 7.27 6.08 2.99
C SER A 87 7.92 5.45 4.23
N LEU A 88 7.81 6.04 5.42
CA LEU A 88 8.41 5.47 6.63
C LEU A 88 7.73 4.18 7.13
N PHE A 89 6.61 3.73 6.56
CA PHE A 89 5.81 2.58 7.02
C PHE A 89 5.39 2.70 8.50
N GLU A 90 4.10 2.91 8.71
CA GLU A 90 3.48 3.09 10.03
C GLU A 90 2.46 1.98 10.36
N ASP A 91 2.44 0.91 9.57
CA ASP A 91 1.40 -0.13 9.61
C ASP A 91 -0.01 0.49 9.47
N SER A 92 -0.12 1.43 8.53
CA SER A 92 -1.38 2.06 8.17
C SER A 92 -2.31 1.09 7.41
N ARG A 93 -3.57 1.49 7.19
CA ARG A 93 -4.48 0.70 6.33
C ARG A 93 -3.97 0.61 4.89
N LEU A 94 -3.35 1.68 4.39
CA LEU A 94 -2.75 1.70 3.06
C LEU A 94 -1.53 0.79 3.02
N ASP A 95 -0.67 0.83 4.05
CA ASP A 95 0.53 0.00 4.12
C ASP A 95 0.21 -1.48 4.03
N ARG A 96 -0.77 -1.93 4.83
CA ARG A 96 -1.27 -3.30 4.79
C ARG A 96 -1.82 -3.67 3.42
N ALA A 97 -2.60 -2.78 2.79
CA ALA A 97 -3.15 -3.02 1.45
C ALA A 97 -2.04 -3.13 0.39
N LEU A 98 -0.99 -2.30 0.47
CA LEU A 98 0.17 -2.36 -0.41
C LEU A 98 0.97 -3.65 -0.23
N ILE A 99 1.17 -4.11 1.02
CA ILE A 99 1.83 -5.39 1.28
C ILE A 99 1.01 -6.55 0.71
N VAL A 100 -0.31 -6.56 0.92
CA VAL A 100 -1.19 -7.60 0.35
C VAL A 100 -1.09 -7.62 -1.17
N ALA A 101 -1.20 -6.47 -1.82
CA ALA A 101 -1.06 -6.36 -3.28
C ALA A 101 0.33 -6.81 -3.76
N SER A 102 1.40 -6.41 -3.08
CA SER A 102 2.77 -6.85 -3.41
C SER A 102 2.93 -8.37 -3.32
N ARG A 103 2.36 -9.01 -2.28
CA ARG A 103 2.36 -10.47 -2.15
C ARG A 103 1.54 -11.16 -3.25
N LEU A 104 0.43 -10.57 -3.68
CA LEU A 104 -0.34 -11.05 -4.83
C LEU A 104 0.46 -10.95 -6.14
N VAL A 105 1.19 -9.85 -6.36
CA VAL A 105 2.11 -9.71 -7.51
C VAL A 105 3.20 -10.79 -7.50
N GLN A 106 3.79 -11.06 -6.33
CA GLN A 106 4.79 -12.12 -6.17
C GLN A 106 4.22 -13.52 -6.44
N ALA A 107 2.92 -13.72 -6.20
CA ALA A 107 2.19 -14.93 -6.54
C ALA A 107 1.77 -15.00 -8.03
N GLY A 108 2.00 -13.94 -8.80
CA GLY A 108 1.73 -13.88 -10.24
C GLY A 108 0.37 -13.26 -10.61
N ASP A 109 -0.30 -12.55 -9.70
CA ASP A 109 -1.57 -11.87 -10.01
C ASP A 109 -1.34 -10.62 -10.88
N GLU A 110 -1.88 -10.63 -12.10
CA GLU A 110 -1.74 -9.53 -13.06
C GLU A 110 -2.57 -8.30 -12.71
N ASN A 111 -3.72 -8.47 -12.05
CA ASN A 111 -4.58 -7.35 -11.66
C ASN A 111 -3.91 -6.54 -10.54
N ALA A 112 -3.30 -7.22 -9.56
CA ALA A 112 -2.50 -6.60 -8.53
C ALA A 112 -1.30 -5.87 -9.13
N ARG A 113 -0.63 -6.46 -10.13
CA ARG A 113 0.50 -5.82 -10.81
C ARG A 113 0.06 -4.55 -11.53
N ALA A 114 -1.05 -4.61 -12.24
CA ALA A 114 -1.60 -3.45 -12.93
C ALA A 114 -2.03 -2.35 -11.94
N ALA A 115 -2.59 -2.71 -10.77
CA ALA A 115 -2.96 -1.77 -9.73
C ALA A 115 -1.73 -1.04 -9.15
N LEU A 116 -0.67 -1.79 -8.78
CA LEU A 116 0.55 -1.18 -8.26
C LEU A 116 1.28 -0.34 -9.31
N LYS A 117 1.28 -0.74 -10.59
CA LYS A 117 1.85 0.07 -11.67
C LYS A 117 1.13 1.41 -11.83
N ARG A 118 -0.21 1.41 -11.78
CA ARG A 118 -1.00 2.66 -11.81
C ARG A 118 -0.68 3.56 -10.62
N LEU A 119 -0.42 2.98 -9.46
CA LEU A 119 -0.05 3.72 -8.26
C LEU A 119 1.32 4.38 -8.42
N GLU A 120 2.34 3.62 -8.82
CA GLU A 120 3.69 4.15 -9.06
C GLU A 120 3.66 5.29 -10.10
N GLU A 121 2.87 5.14 -11.16
CA GLU A 121 2.68 6.20 -12.16
C GLU A 121 2.00 7.44 -11.55
N ALA A 122 0.97 7.27 -10.73
CA ALA A 122 0.26 8.39 -10.12
C ALA A 122 1.11 9.18 -9.11
N TRP A 123 1.89 8.49 -8.27
CA TRP A 123 2.84 9.14 -7.37
C TRP A 123 3.93 9.87 -8.16
N TYR A 124 4.47 9.25 -9.21
CA TYR A 124 5.49 9.86 -10.06
C TYR A 124 5.02 11.19 -10.66
N GLU A 125 3.80 11.23 -11.21
CA GLU A 125 3.25 12.45 -11.82
C GLU A 125 3.11 13.59 -10.81
N LEU A 126 2.67 13.29 -9.57
CA LEU A 126 2.59 14.30 -8.50
C LEU A 126 3.97 14.79 -8.06
N ILE A 127 4.94 13.87 -7.92
CA ILE A 127 6.32 14.22 -7.58
C ILE A 127 6.92 15.10 -8.68
N LEU A 128 6.75 14.71 -9.95
CA LEU A 128 7.24 15.44 -11.11
C LEU A 128 6.64 16.85 -11.20
N ALA A 129 5.34 16.99 -10.95
CA ALA A 129 4.68 18.28 -10.91
C ALA A 129 5.21 19.21 -9.81
N ASP A 130 5.63 18.64 -8.66
CA ASP A 130 6.21 19.39 -7.54
C ASP A 130 7.67 19.82 -7.80
N VAL A 131 8.52 18.91 -8.28
CA VAL A 131 9.97 19.19 -8.45
C VAL A 131 10.34 19.75 -9.82
N GLY A 132 9.50 19.59 -10.84
CA GLY A 132 9.71 20.12 -12.20
C GLY A 132 10.83 19.49 -13.02
N ASP A 133 11.57 18.53 -12.47
CA ASP A 133 12.68 17.82 -13.13
C ASP A 133 12.47 16.29 -13.06
N PRO A 134 12.42 15.57 -14.21
CA PRO A 134 12.22 14.13 -14.23
C PRO A 134 13.35 13.31 -13.61
N VAL A 135 14.59 13.81 -13.62
CA VAL A 135 15.74 13.17 -12.95
C VAL A 135 15.55 13.24 -11.44
N VAL A 136 15.16 14.41 -10.92
CA VAL A 136 14.88 14.59 -9.50
C VAL A 136 13.65 13.79 -9.09
N ALA A 137 12.58 13.80 -9.87
CA ALA A 137 11.37 13.03 -9.56
C ALA A 137 11.64 11.52 -9.49
N THR A 138 12.43 11.00 -10.44
CA THR A 138 12.86 9.59 -10.41
C THR A 138 13.68 9.31 -9.15
N ALA A 139 14.62 10.19 -8.79
CA ALA A 139 15.42 10.02 -7.58
C ALA A 139 14.56 10.01 -6.30
N VAL A 140 13.60 10.93 -6.18
CA VAL A 140 12.67 11.01 -5.05
C VAL A 140 11.83 9.73 -4.95
N GLN A 141 11.28 9.26 -6.07
CA GLN A 141 10.48 8.03 -6.07
C GLN A 141 11.30 6.84 -5.59
N GLN A 142 12.51 6.65 -6.14
CA GLN A 142 13.37 5.54 -5.73
C GLN A 142 13.86 5.66 -4.27
N MET A 143 14.05 6.88 -3.75
CA MET A 143 14.34 7.11 -2.34
C MET A 143 13.18 6.67 -1.44
N GLY A 144 11.95 7.02 -1.79
CA GLY A 144 10.76 6.61 -1.03
C GLY A 144 10.49 5.11 -1.15
N ASP A 145 10.55 4.54 -2.35
CA ASP A 145 10.37 3.10 -2.58
C ASP A 145 11.38 2.28 -1.76
N GLY A 146 12.66 2.66 -1.81
CA GLY A 146 13.71 2.01 -1.03
C GLY A 146 13.53 2.16 0.48
N LEU A 147 13.09 3.35 0.94
CA LEU A 147 12.78 3.60 2.34
C LEU A 147 11.63 2.72 2.81
N TYR A 148 10.51 2.71 2.08
CA TYR A 148 9.32 1.94 2.37
C TYR A 148 9.59 0.45 2.36
N GLN A 149 10.31 -0.04 1.35
CA GLN A 149 10.65 -1.45 1.26
C GLN A 149 11.46 -1.86 2.49
N ASN A 150 12.56 -1.16 2.81
CA ASN A 150 13.37 -1.45 4.00
C ASN A 150 12.56 -1.38 5.31
N ALA A 151 11.64 -0.42 5.42
CA ALA A 151 10.79 -0.27 6.59
C ALA A 151 9.82 -1.45 6.75
N SER A 152 9.15 -1.84 5.66
CA SER A 152 8.11 -2.87 5.65
C SER A 152 8.61 -4.28 6.02
N ILE A 153 9.90 -4.56 5.81
CA ILE A 153 10.54 -5.84 6.14
C ILE A 153 11.44 -5.77 7.39
N GLY A 154 11.37 -4.67 8.15
CA GLY A 154 12.11 -4.51 9.41
C GLY A 154 13.63 -4.37 9.24
N LEU A 155 14.10 -3.89 8.08
CA LEU A 155 15.53 -3.59 7.87
C LEU A 155 15.91 -2.18 8.35
N LEU A 156 14.95 -1.31 8.61
CA LEU A 156 15.24 -0.05 9.27
C LEU A 156 15.52 -0.28 10.76
N PRO A 157 16.41 0.52 11.38
CA PRO A 157 16.69 0.42 12.81
C PRO A 157 15.42 0.57 13.64
N ASP A 158 15.26 -0.25 14.69
CA ASP A 158 14.10 -0.19 15.60
C ASP A 158 13.98 1.14 16.35
N GLY A 159 15.09 1.87 16.47
CA GLY A 159 15.13 3.18 17.12
C GLY A 159 14.45 4.26 16.29
N SER A 160 13.38 4.86 16.84
CA SER A 160 12.65 5.96 16.20
C SER A 160 13.59 7.11 15.78
N ALA A 161 14.58 7.45 16.60
CA ALA A 161 15.56 8.50 16.31
C ALA A 161 16.40 8.24 15.06
N GLN A 162 16.82 7.00 14.81
CA GLN A 162 17.58 6.63 13.62
C GLN A 162 16.69 6.65 12.37
N ARG A 163 15.43 6.16 12.46
CA ARG A 163 14.48 6.24 11.34
C ARG A 163 14.21 7.70 10.93
N HIS A 164 14.02 8.58 11.91
CA HIS A 164 13.87 10.02 11.66
C HIS A 164 15.13 10.61 11.02
N THR A 165 16.32 10.25 11.51
CA THR A 165 17.59 10.71 10.90
C THR A 165 17.71 10.31 9.43
N ILE A 166 17.31 9.09 9.06
CA ILE A 166 17.32 8.64 7.66
C ILE A 166 16.37 9.50 6.82
N LEU A 167 15.13 9.69 7.28
CA LEU A 167 14.16 10.54 6.59
C LEU A 167 14.67 11.97 6.43
N GLU A 168 15.18 12.59 7.49
CA GLU A 168 15.75 13.95 7.46
C GLU A 168 16.89 14.08 6.44
N ASN A 169 17.76 13.08 6.34
CA ASN A 169 18.81 13.07 5.33
C ASN A 169 18.26 13.00 3.89
N LEU A 170 17.20 12.22 3.67
CA LEU A 170 16.54 12.14 2.36
C LEU A 170 15.83 13.45 2.01
N LEU A 171 15.12 14.04 2.96
CA LEU A 171 14.48 15.36 2.80
C LEU A 171 15.53 16.44 2.47
N ALA A 172 16.65 16.47 3.20
CA ALA A 172 17.75 17.38 2.91
C ALA A 172 18.39 17.12 1.54
N ALA A 173 18.37 15.89 1.04
CA ALA A 173 18.83 15.57 -0.32
C ALA A 173 17.85 16.13 -1.37
N VAL A 174 16.54 16.01 -1.15
CA VAL A 174 15.52 16.62 -2.03
C VAL A 174 15.70 18.14 -2.10
N ASP A 175 15.89 18.81 -0.96
CA ASP A 175 16.07 20.26 -0.91
C ASP A 175 17.32 20.73 -1.69
N ARG A 176 18.36 19.89 -1.77
CA ARG A 176 19.57 20.17 -2.58
C ARG A 176 19.36 19.93 -4.08
N LEU A 177 18.55 18.93 -4.42
CA LEU A 177 18.28 18.54 -5.81
C LEU A 177 17.24 19.43 -6.48
N SER A 178 16.30 19.97 -5.71
CA SER A 178 15.24 20.87 -6.16
C SER A 178 15.20 22.13 -5.29
N PRO A 179 16.20 23.02 -5.39
CA PRO A 179 16.20 24.25 -4.63
C PRO A 179 14.98 25.09 -5.00
N ARG A 180 14.08 25.32 -4.03
CA ARG A 180 12.93 26.21 -4.22
C ARG A 180 13.44 27.64 -4.49
N PRO A 181 12.87 28.35 -5.48
CA PRO A 181 13.26 29.71 -5.80
C PRO A 181 12.99 30.71 -4.68
#